data_AF-A0A392MJL2-F1
#
_entry.id   AF-A0A392MJL2-F1
#
_cell.length_a   1.000
_cell.length_b   1.000
_cell.length_c   1.000
_cell.angle_alpha   90.00
_cell.angle_beta   90.00
_cell.angle_gamma   90.00
#
_symmetry.space_group_name_H-M   'P 1'
#
loop_
_entity.id
_entity.type
_entity.pdbx_description
1 polymer ?
#
loop_
_entity_poly.entity_id
_entity_poly.type
_entity_poly.pdbx_seq_one_letter_code
_entity_poly.pdbx_strand_id
1 'polypeptide(L)'
;MQIVNWKSHLKFPEEAGLSPEAKDLISRLLCNVNHRLGSNGADEIKAHPFFNGVEWDKLYHIEAAFIPEVNDELDTQNFEKFDEVY
;
A
#
# COMPACT_ATOMS: atom_id res chain seq x y z
N MET A 1 -0.98 20.14 13.08
CA MET A 1 -1.55 18.88 12.54
C MET A 1 -0.65 18.40 11.39
N GLN A 2 -0.02 17.23 11.52
CA GLN A 2 1.02 16.77 10.58
C GLN A 2 0.48 16.52 9.16
N ILE A 3 -0.76 16.04 9.04
CA ILE A 3 -1.44 15.77 7.77
C ILE A 3 -1.65 17.03 6.93
N VAL A 4 -2.00 18.16 7.55
CA VAL A 4 -2.19 19.44 6.85
C VAL A 4 -0.86 20.01 6.36
N ASN A 5 0.22 19.79 7.11
CA ASN A 5 1.57 20.23 6.78
C ASN A 5 2.42 19.09 6.19
N TRP A 6 1.79 18.18 5.43
CA TRP A 6 2.46 16.97 4.90
C TRP A 6 3.73 17.29 4.11
N LYS A 7 3.78 18.41 3.37
CA LYS A 7 4.96 18.81 2.59
C LYS A 7 6.24 18.95 3.41
N SER A 8 6.15 19.35 4.67
CA SER A 8 7.30 19.51 5.57
C SER A 8 7.52 18.31 6.49
N HIS A 9 6.52 17.42 6.62
CA HIS A 9 6.53 16.30 7.55
C HIS A 9 6.69 14.94 6.86
N LEU A 10 6.40 14.84 5.56
CA LEU A 10 6.65 13.64 4.78
C LEU A 10 8.17 13.46 4.64
N LYS A 11 8.70 12.53 5.40
CA LYS A 11 10.11 12.16 5.41
C LYS A 11 10.22 10.65 5.29
N PHE A 12 11.24 10.19 4.59
CA PHE A 12 11.55 8.78 4.44
C PHE A 12 12.79 8.46 5.28
N PRO A 13 12.62 7.88 6.48
CA PRO A 13 13.75 7.44 7.29
C PRO A 13 14.64 6.45 6.51
N GLU A 14 15.95 6.50 6.74
CA GLU A 14 16.89 5.59 6.04
C GLU A 14 16.69 4.15 6.47
N GLU A 15 16.36 3.93 7.75
CA GLU A 15 16.07 2.64 8.35
C GLU A 15 14.85 1.93 7.73
N ALA A 16 13.98 2.66 7.03
CA ALA A 16 12.84 2.06 6.34
C ALA A 16 13.23 1.27 5.08
N GLY A 17 14.46 1.41 4.58
CA GLY A 17 14.97 0.58 3.47
C GLY A 17 14.20 0.73 2.15
N LEU A 18 13.51 1.86 1.94
CA LEU A 18 12.65 2.06 0.77
C LEU A 18 13.46 2.31 -0.51
N SER A 19 13.08 1.64 -1.60
CA SER A 19 13.65 1.89 -2.92
C SER A 19 13.32 3.31 -3.43
N PRO A 20 14.10 3.86 -4.38
CA PRO A 20 13.77 5.14 -5.01
C PRO A 20 12.37 5.18 -5.61
N GLU A 21 11.94 4.11 -6.26
CA GLU A 21 10.63 3.97 -6.90
C GLU A 21 9.51 3.94 -5.85
N ALA A 22 9.74 3.31 -4.70
CA ALA A 22 8.77 3.31 -3.59
C ALA A 22 8.60 4.71 -3.01
N LYS A 23 9.70 5.45 -2.81
CA LYS A 23 9.68 6.85 -2.34
C LYS A 23 8.98 7.77 -3.34
N ASP A 24 9.23 7.59 -4.65
CA ASP A 24 8.56 8.35 -5.71
C ASP A 24 7.05 8.06 -5.73
N LEU A 25 6.65 6.79 -5.68
CA LEU A 25 5.24 6.40 -5.64
C LEU A 25 4.50 7.06 -4.48
N ILE A 26 5.04 6.94 -3.26
CA ILE A 26 4.44 7.52 -2.05
C ILE A 26 4.33 9.03 -2.18
N SER A 27 5.37 9.70 -2.69
CA SER A 27 5.39 11.16 -2.85
C SER A 27 4.36 11.64 -3.88
N ARG A 28 4.14 10.88 -4.95
CA ARG A 28 3.14 11.21 -6.00
C ARG A 28 1.70 10.92 -5.57
N LEU A 29 1.49 9.98 -4.65
CA LEU A 29 0.18 9.72 -4.04
C LEU A 29 -0.15 10.76 -2.95
N LEU A 30 0.82 11.04 -2.09
CA LEU A 30 0.72 12.02 -1.02
C LEU A 30 1.05 13.43 -1.53
N CYS A 31 0.24 13.93 -2.46
CA CYS A 31 0.36 15.29 -2.95
C CYS A 31 -1.00 16.02 -3.07
N ASN A 32 -0.98 17.24 -3.60
CA ASN A 32 -2.22 17.99 -3.86
C ASN A 32 -3.10 17.19 -4.84
N VAL A 33 -4.42 17.19 -4.62
CA VAL A 33 -5.38 16.39 -5.41
C VAL A 33 -5.22 16.56 -6.93
N ASN A 34 -4.96 17.79 -7.40
CA ASN A 34 -4.82 18.08 -8.83
C ASN A 34 -3.58 17.46 -9.49
N HIS A 35 -2.60 17.00 -8.71
CA HIS A 35 -1.35 16.41 -9.20
C HIS A 35 -1.19 14.95 -8.76
N ARG A 36 -2.19 14.40 -8.06
CA ARG A 36 -2.13 13.05 -7.52
C ARG A 36 -2.07 12.04 -8.64
N LEU A 37 -1.11 11.12 -8.54
CA LEU A 37 -1.03 9.97 -9.45
C LEU A 37 -2.34 9.19 -9.38
N GLY A 38 -2.95 8.91 -10.55
CA GLY A 38 -4.23 8.22 -10.64
C GLY A 38 -5.44 9.16 -10.76
N SER A 39 -5.23 10.48 -10.75
CA SER A 39 -6.32 11.45 -10.96
C SER A 39 -6.98 11.31 -12.34
N ASN A 40 -6.25 10.82 -13.36
CA ASN A 40 -6.82 10.53 -14.68
C ASN A 40 -7.22 9.05 -14.86
N GLY A 41 -7.14 8.24 -13.80
CA GLY A 41 -7.51 6.83 -13.83
C GLY A 41 -6.41 5.91 -13.30
N ALA A 42 -6.79 4.65 -13.04
CA ALA A 42 -5.91 3.67 -12.41
C ALA A 42 -4.68 3.30 -13.25
N ASP A 43 -4.73 3.48 -14.57
CA ASP A 43 -3.62 3.09 -15.45
C ASP A 43 -2.36 3.94 -15.21
N GLU A 44 -2.49 5.18 -14.73
CA GLU A 44 -1.33 5.97 -14.30
C GLU A 44 -0.60 5.32 -13.12
N ILE A 45 -1.35 4.72 -12.20
CA ILE A 45 -0.78 4.02 -11.04
C ILE A 45 -0.13 2.72 -11.52
N LYS A 46 -0.82 1.94 -12.35
CA LYS A 46 -0.33 0.66 -12.88
C LYS A 46 0.96 0.82 -13.71
N ALA A 47 1.10 1.93 -14.42
CA ALA A 47 2.27 2.24 -15.25
C ALA A 47 3.46 2.81 -14.44
N HIS A 48 3.32 3.02 -13.13
CA HIS A 48 4.40 3.55 -12.31
C HIS A 48 5.56 2.53 -12.21
N PRO A 49 6.84 2.95 -12.30
CA PRO A 49 8.00 2.04 -12.29
C PRO A 49 8.09 1.11 -11.08
N PHE A 50 7.51 1.51 -9.94
CA PHE A 50 7.40 0.66 -8.74
C PHE A 50 6.68 -0.67 -9.02
N PHE A 51 5.73 -0.69 -9.96
CA PHE A 51 4.96 -1.88 -10.35
C PHE A 51 5.49 -2.55 -11.62
N ASN A 52 6.73 -2.25 -12.04
CA ASN A 52 7.33 -2.94 -13.18
C ASN A 52 7.36 -4.45 -12.95
N GLY A 53 6.86 -5.20 -13.94
CA GLY A 53 6.77 -6.66 -13.88
C GLY A 53 5.48 -7.19 -13.27
N VAL A 54 4.58 -6.34 -12.77
CA VAL A 54 3.26 -6.78 -12.33
C VAL A 54 2.36 -7.04 -13.54
N GLU A 55 1.93 -8.30 -13.70
CA GLU A 55 0.92 -8.69 -14.68
C GLU A 55 -0.49 -8.45 -14.12
N TRP A 56 -0.98 -7.21 -14.26
CA TRP A 56 -2.25 -6.78 -13.67
C TRP A 56 -3.47 -7.62 -14.08
N ASP A 57 -3.52 -8.09 -15.32
CA ASP A 57 -4.62 -8.94 -15.82
C ASP A 57 -4.63 -10.33 -15.20
N LYS A 58 -3.50 -10.76 -14.64
CA LYS A 58 -3.35 -12.07 -14.00
C LYS A 58 -3.23 -11.97 -12.49
N LEU A 59 -3.43 -10.80 -11.88
CA LEU A 59 -3.20 -10.58 -10.46
C LEU A 59 -3.90 -11.62 -9.56
N TYR A 60 -5.13 -12.01 -9.90
CA TYR A 60 -5.90 -13.05 -9.18
C TYR A 60 -5.38 -14.49 -9.34
N HIS A 61 -4.50 -14.73 -10.30
CA HIS A 61 -3.87 -16.03 -10.57
C HIS A 61 -2.44 -16.09 -10.06
N ILE A 62 -1.86 -14.96 -9.62
CA ILE A 62 -0.53 -14.92 -9.02
C ILE A 62 -0.65 -15.44 -7.59
N GLU A 63 0.31 -16.26 -7.16
CA GLU A 63 0.41 -16.71 -5.78
C GLU A 63 0.59 -15.50 -4.85
N ALA A 64 -0.26 -15.40 -3.83
CA ALA A 64 -0.18 -14.30 -2.87
C ALA A 64 1.15 -14.38 -2.11
N ALA A 65 1.78 -13.23 -1.87
CA ALA A 65 3.03 -13.14 -1.12
C ALA A 65 2.91 -13.67 0.32
N PHE A 66 1.68 -13.69 0.85
CA PHE A 66 1.35 -14.27 2.14
C PHE A 66 0.03 -15.03 2.04
N ILE A 67 0.08 -16.31 2.41
CA ILE A 67 -1.09 -17.18 2.55
C ILE A 67 -1.29 -17.38 4.06
N PRO A 68 -2.36 -16.84 4.66
CA PRO A 68 -2.61 -17.02 6.08
C PRO A 68 -2.89 -18.49 6.38
N GLU A 69 -2.43 -18.96 7.55
CA GLU A 69 -2.77 -20.28 8.03
C GLU A 69 -4.23 -20.29 8.48
N VAL A 70 -4.98 -21.32 8.06
CA VAL A 70 -6.39 -21.51 8.42
C VAL A 70 -6.56 -22.99 8.74
N ASN A 71 -6.92 -23.28 9.99
CA ASN A 71 -7.05 -24.65 10.49
C ASN A 71 -8.41 -25.26 10.15
N ASP A 72 -9.49 -24.47 10.26
CA ASP A 72 -10.86 -24.90 10.00
C ASP A 72 -11.79 -23.70 9.66
N GLU A 73 -13.06 -23.99 9.37
CA GLU A 73 -14.07 -22.99 8.97
C GLU A 73 -14.41 -21.96 10.06
N LEU A 74 -14.11 -22.25 11.32
CA LEU A 74 -14.34 -21.38 12.47
C LEU A 74 -13.05 -20.70 12.95
N ASP A 75 -11.93 -20.89 12.24
CA ASP A 75 -10.64 -20.33 12.63
C ASP A 75 -10.64 -18.79 12.51
N THR A 76 -10.53 -18.13 13.67
CA THR A 76 -10.43 -16.67 13.77
C THR A 76 -9.02 -16.18 14.14
N GLN A 77 -7.96 -17.00 14.01
CA GLN A 77 -6.62 -16.64 14.48
C GLN A 77 -6.01 -15.43 13.76
N ASN A 78 -6.45 -15.16 12.52
CA ASN A 78 -6.02 -14.02 11.73
C ASN A 78 -6.85 -12.74 12.02
N PHE A 79 -7.79 -12.79 12.98
CA PHE A 79 -8.58 -11.65 13.42
C PHE A 79 -8.16 -11.20 14.83
N GLU A 80 -8.32 -9.91 15.12
CA GLU A 80 -8.11 -9.40 16.47
C GLU A 80 -9.12 -10.01 17.46
N LYS A 81 -8.62 -10.41 18.62
CA LYS A 81 -9.47 -10.81 19.75
C LYS A 81 -9.88 -9.56 20.49
N PHE A 82 -11.18 -9.39 20.70
CA PHE A 82 -11.70 -8.32 21.54
C PHE A 82 -11.79 -8.81 22.98
N ASP A 83 -11.33 -7.99 23.92
CA ASP A 83 -11.60 -8.22 25.33
C ASP A 83 -13.11 -8.07 25.58
N GLU A 84 -13.71 -9.06 26.24
CA GLU A 84 -15.09 -8.93 26.71
C GLU A 84 -15.11 -7.88 27.83
N VAL A 85 -15.61 -6.69 27.52
CA VAL A 85 -15.84 -5.64 28.51
C VAL A 85 -17.06 -6.07 29.34
N TYR A 86 -16.80 -6.72 30.46
CA TYR A 86 -17.80 -7.03 31.49
C TYR A 86 -18.16 -5.81 32.33
#